data_AF-A0A377XKY4-F1
#
_entry.id   AF-A0A377XKY4-F1
#
_cell.length_a   1.000
_cell.length_b   1.000
_cell.length_c   1.000
_cell.angle_alpha   90.00
_cell.angle_beta   90.00
_cell.angle_gamma   90.00
#
_symmetry.space_group_name_H-M   'P 1'
#
loop_
_entity.id
_entity.type
_entity.pdbx_description
1 polymer ?
#
loop_
_entity_poly.entity_id
_entity_poly.type
_entity_poly.pdbx_seq_one_letter_code
_entity_poly.pdbx_strand_id
1 'polypeptide(L)'
;MSAGELKRGDYQLIVRYGDFLNQQPELLQLAEQLGRSREAKSVPKKDAPMETFRSLVREPATVPEQVDGLQQSDDILRLLPPELATLGITELEFEFYRKLVEKQLLTYRLHGDACREKITERPVTRQDFDEQPRGPFIVCVDTSGSMGGFNEQCAKAFCLALMRIALADNRRCFIMLFSSEVVHYELTSESGLEQAIRFLSQRFRGGTDLASCFRAIIERLQNPQWVDADAVVISDFIAQRLPDEVIAQVGELQRKHQHRFHAVAMSVHGKPGIMRIFDHIWRFDTGLRSRLLRRWRR
;
A
#
# COMPACT_ATOMS: atom_id res chain seq x y z
N MET A 1 -42.59 8.83 -10.41
CA MET A 1 -41.27 9.36 -10.07
C MET A 1 -40.76 10.08 -11.30
N SER A 2 -40.62 11.41 -11.25
CA SER A 2 -40.28 12.21 -12.44
C SER A 2 -38.80 12.04 -12.76
N ALA A 3 -38.48 11.49 -13.94
CA ALA A 3 -37.16 11.62 -14.53
C ALA A 3 -36.90 13.13 -14.70
N GLY A 4 -35.89 13.65 -13.99
CA GLY A 4 -35.58 15.06 -14.02
C GLY A 4 -34.77 15.35 -15.27
N GLU A 5 -35.37 15.94 -16.29
CA GLU A 5 -34.65 16.41 -17.48
C GLU A 5 -33.43 17.24 -17.08
N LEU A 6 -32.25 16.72 -17.41
CA LEU A 6 -30.94 17.35 -17.16
C LEU A 6 -30.95 18.76 -17.77
N LYS A 7 -30.90 19.78 -16.91
CA LYS A 7 -30.94 21.17 -17.39
C LYS A 7 -29.54 21.57 -17.89
N ARG A 8 -29.48 22.47 -18.87
CA ARG A 8 -28.22 22.97 -19.45
C ARG A 8 -27.23 23.54 -18.41
N GLY A 9 -27.72 24.03 -17.26
CA GLY A 9 -26.89 24.49 -16.15
C GLY A 9 -26.18 23.37 -15.37
N ASP A 10 -26.71 22.15 -15.43
CA ASP A 10 -26.16 21.00 -14.70
C ASP A 10 -24.85 20.50 -15.34
N TYR A 11 -24.79 20.49 -16.67
CA TYR A 11 -23.57 20.16 -17.42
C TYR A 11 -22.45 21.19 -17.21
N GLN A 12 -22.80 22.47 -17.02
CA GLN A 12 -21.82 23.52 -16.78
C GLN A 12 -21.04 23.30 -15.48
N LEU A 13 -21.67 22.69 -14.45
CA LEU A 13 -20.99 22.36 -13.20
C LEU A 13 -19.91 21.29 -13.42
N ILE A 14 -20.23 20.23 -14.16
CA ILE A 14 -19.26 19.17 -14.49
C ILE A 14 -18.08 19.76 -15.26
N VAL A 15 -18.34 20.58 -16.29
CA VAL A 15 -17.29 21.23 -17.09
C VAL A 15 -16.42 22.12 -16.20
N ARG A 16 -17.03 22.94 -15.34
CA ARG A 16 -16.29 23.83 -14.43
C ARG A 16 -15.36 23.06 -13.48
N TYR A 17 -15.82 21.96 -12.90
CA TYR A 17 -14.99 21.13 -12.03
C TYR A 17 -13.95 20.33 -12.83
N GLY A 18 -14.25 19.94 -14.06
CA GLY A 18 -13.27 19.36 -15.00
C GLY A 18 -12.15 20.33 -15.35
N ASP A 19 -12.47 21.58 -15.68
CA ASP A 19 -11.49 22.64 -15.94
C ASP A 19 -10.64 22.94 -14.71
N PHE A 20 -11.26 22.92 -13.52
CA PHE A 20 -10.55 23.08 -12.25
C PHE A 20 -9.60 21.90 -11.96
N LEU A 21 -10.00 20.67 -12.31
CA LEU A 21 -9.17 19.48 -12.16
C LEU A 21 -7.96 19.54 -13.09
N ASN A 22 -8.14 19.93 -14.36
CA ASN A 22 -7.06 20.12 -15.32
C ASN A 22 -6.04 21.17 -14.86
N GLN A 23 -6.52 22.13 -14.09
CA GLN A 23 -5.73 23.19 -13.48
C GLN A 23 -4.88 22.75 -12.27
N GLN A 24 -5.06 21.53 -11.76
CA GLN A 24 -4.39 20.98 -10.57
C GLN A 24 -3.82 19.58 -10.88
N PRO A 25 -2.64 19.49 -11.54
CA PRO A 25 -2.07 18.21 -11.95
C PRO A 25 -1.72 17.28 -10.78
N GLU A 26 -1.33 17.85 -9.63
CA GLU A 26 -1.07 17.08 -8.40
C GLU A 26 -2.32 16.32 -7.93
N LEU A 27 -3.50 16.95 -8.02
CA LEU A 27 -4.76 16.32 -7.60
C LEU A 27 -5.14 15.17 -8.55
N LEU A 28 -4.88 15.35 -9.85
CA LEU A 28 -5.10 14.33 -10.85
C LEU A 28 -4.16 13.14 -10.66
N GLN A 29 -2.87 13.39 -10.41
CA GLN A 29 -1.89 12.35 -10.12
C GLN A 29 -2.26 11.56 -8.87
N LEU A 30 -2.74 12.22 -7.81
CA LEU A 30 -3.25 11.53 -6.63
C LEU A 30 -4.45 10.63 -6.94
N ALA A 31 -5.39 11.09 -7.78
CA ALA A 31 -6.54 10.29 -8.18
C ALA A 31 -6.13 9.08 -9.02
N GLU A 32 -5.18 9.26 -9.95
CA GLU A 32 -4.62 8.17 -10.75
C GLU A 32 -3.83 7.17 -9.89
N GLN A 33 -3.01 7.64 -8.96
CA GLN A 33 -2.27 6.79 -8.03
C GLN A 33 -3.22 5.99 -7.14
N LEU A 34 -4.27 6.62 -6.61
CA LEU A 34 -5.31 5.92 -5.84
C LEU A 34 -6.03 4.90 -6.72
N GLY A 35 -6.39 5.28 -7.95
CA GLY A 35 -7.02 4.41 -8.93
C GLY A 35 -6.18 3.18 -9.31
N ARG A 36 -4.85 3.37 -9.37
CA ARG A 36 -3.83 2.36 -9.70
C ARG A 36 -3.25 1.64 -8.48
N SER A 37 -3.57 2.05 -7.26
CA SER A 37 -2.90 1.60 -6.02
C SER A 37 -3.12 0.12 -5.67
N ARG A 38 -3.77 -0.66 -6.55
CA ARG A 38 -3.49 -2.08 -6.63
C ARG A 38 -2.05 -2.27 -7.10
N GLU A 39 -1.12 -2.30 -6.15
CA GLU A 39 0.09 -3.11 -6.28
C GLU A 39 -0.38 -4.45 -6.86
N ALA A 40 0.12 -4.83 -8.04
CA ALA A 40 -0.14 -6.17 -8.52
C ALA A 40 0.33 -7.12 -7.43
N LYS A 41 -0.61 -7.85 -6.85
CA LYS A 41 -0.25 -9.07 -6.16
C LYS A 41 0.52 -9.87 -7.21
N SER A 42 1.82 -10.03 -7.00
CA SER A 42 2.63 -10.94 -7.80
C SER A 42 2.07 -12.33 -7.51
N VAL A 43 1.11 -12.77 -8.32
CA VAL A 43 0.64 -14.14 -8.28
C VAL A 43 1.74 -14.92 -8.99
N PRO A 44 2.49 -15.79 -8.30
CA PRO A 44 3.39 -16.68 -9.01
C PRO A 44 2.52 -17.55 -9.92
N LYS A 45 2.62 -17.36 -11.24
CA LYS A 45 2.03 -18.29 -12.20
C LYS A 45 2.58 -19.68 -11.87
N LYS A 46 1.70 -20.66 -11.67
CA LYS A 46 2.08 -22.06 -11.44
C LYS A 46 2.95 -22.64 -12.57
N ASP A 47 2.90 -22.04 -13.76
CA ASP A 47 3.62 -22.45 -14.98
C ASP A 47 4.58 -21.38 -15.50
N ALA A 48 5.29 -20.67 -14.62
CA ALA A 48 6.35 -19.76 -15.07
C ALA A 48 7.55 -20.56 -15.60
N PRO A 49 8.08 -20.27 -16.82
CA PRO A 49 9.31 -20.89 -17.30
C PRO A 49 10.45 -20.58 -16.32
N MET A 50 11.42 -21.49 -16.18
CA MET A 50 12.58 -21.28 -15.32
C MET A 50 13.59 -20.36 -16.00
N GLU A 51 14.06 -19.34 -15.29
CA GLU A 51 15.23 -18.55 -15.72
C GLU A 51 16.42 -18.82 -14.80
N THR A 52 17.60 -18.77 -15.40
CA THR A 52 18.88 -18.86 -14.72
C THR A 52 19.09 -17.58 -13.90
N PHE A 53 18.78 -17.61 -12.61
CA PHE A 53 19.10 -16.51 -11.70
C PHE A 53 20.54 -16.69 -11.19
N ARG A 54 21.39 -15.70 -11.46
CA ARG A 54 22.77 -15.69 -10.97
C ARG A 54 22.81 -15.02 -9.61
N SER A 55 23.02 -15.81 -8.56
CA SER A 55 23.19 -15.30 -7.20
C SER A 55 24.63 -15.51 -6.79
N LEU A 56 25.27 -14.46 -6.30
CA LEU A 56 26.53 -14.61 -5.59
C LEU A 56 26.21 -15.27 -4.25
N VAL A 57 26.61 -16.52 -4.09
CA VAL A 57 26.50 -17.24 -2.81
C VAL A 57 27.90 -17.26 -2.22
N ARG A 58 28.00 -16.86 -0.96
CA ARG A 58 29.23 -17.01 -0.18
C ARG A 58 29.36 -18.48 0.17
N GLU A 59 30.27 -19.18 -0.50
CA GLU A 59 30.69 -20.50 -0.09
C GLU A 59 32.02 -20.37 0.66
N PRO A 60 32.23 -21.14 1.75
CA PRO A 60 33.53 -21.18 2.39
C PRO A 60 34.55 -21.66 1.37
N ALA A 61 35.57 -20.83 1.10
CA ALA A 61 36.56 -21.09 0.08
C ALA A 61 37.24 -22.46 0.29
N THR A 62 37.26 -23.29 -0.75
CA THR A 62 38.01 -24.56 -0.77
C THR A 62 39.52 -24.35 -0.95
N VAL A 63 39.96 -23.11 -1.19
CA VAL A 63 41.35 -22.74 -1.50
C VAL A 63 41.82 -21.71 -0.45
N PRO A 64 43.00 -21.91 0.17
CA PRO A 64 43.46 -21.07 1.28
C PRO A 64 43.93 -19.69 0.79
N GLU A 65 43.19 -18.62 1.10
CA GLU A 65 43.62 -17.23 0.89
C GLU A 65 44.27 -16.61 2.14
N GLN A 66 43.77 -16.93 3.35
CA GLN A 66 44.33 -16.41 4.59
C GLN A 66 44.02 -17.32 5.80
N VAL A 67 45.01 -17.47 6.70
CA VAL A 67 44.84 -18.14 7.99
C VAL A 67 44.39 -17.10 9.03
N ASP A 68 43.23 -17.30 9.63
CA ASP A 68 42.60 -16.35 10.57
C ASP A 68 42.55 -16.87 12.01
N GLY A 69 42.94 -18.13 12.25
CA GLY A 69 43.07 -18.66 13.61
C GLY A 69 43.21 -20.16 13.71
N LEU A 70 42.86 -20.70 14.87
CA LEU A 70 42.84 -22.13 15.19
C LEU A 70 41.42 -22.59 15.51
N GLN A 71 41.09 -23.84 15.17
CA GLN A 71 39.80 -24.45 15.46
C GLN A 71 39.96 -25.95 15.75
N GLN A 72 39.07 -26.51 16.56
CA GLN A 72 38.92 -27.95 16.72
C GLN A 72 38.10 -28.55 15.57
N SER A 73 38.66 -29.53 14.89
CA SER A 73 38.05 -30.22 13.75
C SER A 73 38.62 -31.63 13.60
N ASP A 74 38.14 -32.38 12.61
CA ASP A 74 38.62 -33.67 12.13
C ASP A 74 39.38 -33.55 10.78
N ASP A 75 39.64 -32.33 10.31
CA ASP A 75 40.32 -32.07 9.04
C ASP A 75 41.83 -32.34 9.10
N ILE A 76 42.21 -33.57 8.72
CA ILE A 76 43.60 -34.06 8.71
C ILE A 76 44.51 -33.19 7.84
N LEU A 77 43.99 -32.58 6.77
CA LEU A 77 44.80 -31.79 5.84
C LEU A 77 45.26 -30.45 6.42
N ARG A 78 44.66 -30.01 7.53
CA ARG A 78 44.90 -28.70 8.15
C ARG A 78 45.41 -28.80 9.58
N LEU A 79 45.92 -29.98 9.97
CA LEU A 79 46.42 -30.24 11.31
C LEU A 79 47.59 -29.33 11.67
N LEU A 80 47.62 -28.93 12.94
CA LEU A 80 48.80 -28.29 13.49
C LEU A 80 49.95 -29.31 13.57
N PRO A 81 51.22 -28.88 13.36
CA PRO A 81 52.37 -29.76 13.47
C PRO A 81 52.46 -30.53 14.81
N PRO A 82 52.09 -29.95 15.97
CA PRO A 82 51.99 -30.70 17.23
C PRO A 82 50.96 -31.83 17.23
N GLU A 83 49.78 -31.64 16.62
CA GLU A 83 48.77 -32.70 16.52
C GLU A 83 49.28 -33.82 15.60
N LEU A 84 49.94 -33.47 14.49
CA LEU A 84 50.56 -34.47 13.61
C LEU A 84 51.68 -35.25 14.32
N ALA A 85 52.45 -34.60 15.19
CA ALA A 85 53.52 -35.26 15.94
C ALA A 85 53.00 -36.34 16.90
N THR A 86 51.78 -36.20 17.44
CA THR A 86 51.17 -37.22 18.32
C THR A 86 50.94 -38.55 17.62
N LEU A 87 50.67 -38.53 16.30
CA LEU A 87 50.57 -39.74 15.48
C LEU A 87 51.92 -40.47 15.33
N GLY A 88 53.05 -39.74 15.40
CA GLY A 88 54.39 -40.31 15.27
C GLY A 88 54.94 -40.96 16.54
N ILE A 89 54.23 -40.84 17.67
CA ILE A 89 54.64 -41.37 18.97
C ILE A 89 53.68 -42.48 19.37
N THR A 90 54.17 -43.72 19.47
CA THR A 90 53.36 -44.94 19.72
C THR A 90 52.46 -44.82 20.95
N GLU A 91 52.93 -44.18 22.01
CA GLU A 91 52.18 -44.00 23.26
C GLU A 91 51.03 -43.00 23.14
N LEU A 92 51.11 -42.05 22.20
CA LEU A 92 50.13 -40.96 22.00
C LEU A 92 49.24 -41.20 20.78
N GLU A 93 49.49 -42.25 20.00
CA GLU A 93 48.73 -42.59 18.80
C GLU A 93 47.22 -42.79 19.11
N PHE A 94 46.91 -43.48 20.21
CA PHE A 94 45.53 -43.66 20.66
C PHE A 94 44.86 -42.34 21.08
N GLU A 95 45.64 -41.37 21.58
CA GLU A 95 45.12 -40.05 21.91
C GLU A 95 44.74 -39.27 20.64
N PHE A 96 45.56 -39.38 19.59
CA PHE A 96 45.26 -38.81 18.27
C PHE A 96 43.95 -39.38 17.70
N TYR A 97 43.80 -40.71 17.67
CA TYR A 97 42.56 -41.33 17.17
C TYR A 97 41.33 -40.96 18.00
N ARG A 98 41.47 -40.87 19.34
CA ARG A 98 40.39 -40.38 20.19
C ARG A 98 39.97 -38.96 19.79
N LYS A 99 40.93 -38.03 19.69
CA LYS A 99 40.66 -36.64 19.28
C LYS A 99 40.08 -36.54 17.87
N LEU A 100 40.50 -37.41 16.94
CA LEU A 100 39.96 -37.47 15.58
C LEU A 100 38.46 -37.82 15.60
N VAL A 101 38.08 -38.87 16.34
CA VAL A 101 36.69 -39.32 16.46
C VAL A 101 35.83 -38.28 17.19
N GLU A 102 36.38 -37.64 18.22
CA GLU A 102 35.72 -36.59 19.00
C GLU A 102 35.69 -35.23 18.28
N LYS A 103 36.33 -35.10 17.11
CA LYS A 103 36.50 -33.85 16.33
C LYS A 103 37.19 -32.73 17.12
N GLN A 104 38.15 -33.10 17.95
CA GLN A 104 38.89 -32.22 18.85
C GLN A 104 40.33 -31.93 18.41
N LEU A 105 40.75 -32.33 17.21
CA LEU A 105 42.09 -32.02 16.71
C LEU A 105 42.22 -30.53 16.38
N LEU A 106 43.32 -29.91 16.81
CA LEU A 106 43.60 -28.52 16.48
C LEU A 106 44.05 -28.39 15.01
N THR A 107 43.30 -27.59 14.26
CA THR A 107 43.49 -27.31 12.84
C THR A 107 43.52 -25.81 12.59
N TYR A 108 44.18 -25.39 11.50
CA TYR A 108 44.13 -23.99 11.07
C TYR A 108 42.72 -23.62 10.57
N ARG A 109 42.14 -22.54 11.13
CA ARG A 109 40.91 -21.92 10.63
C ARG A 109 41.25 -21.00 9.46
N LEU A 110 40.68 -21.30 8.30
CA LEU A 110 40.77 -20.47 7.11
C LEU A 110 39.54 -19.55 7.04
N HIS A 111 39.76 -18.28 6.69
CA HIS A 111 38.71 -17.36 6.32
C HIS A 111 38.94 -16.94 4.86
N GLY A 112 37.92 -17.09 4.03
CA GLY A 112 37.95 -16.68 2.62
C GLY A 112 36.53 -16.48 2.13
N ASP A 113 36.21 -15.26 1.69
CA ASP A 113 34.94 -14.91 1.06
C ASP A 113 35.01 -15.27 -0.43
N ALA A 114 34.98 -16.56 -0.75
CA ALA A 114 34.82 -16.97 -2.15
C ALA A 114 33.36 -16.71 -2.57
N CYS A 115 33.11 -15.57 -3.19
CA CYS A 115 31.86 -15.33 -3.90
C CYS A 115 31.86 -16.18 -5.17
N ARG A 116 31.17 -17.33 -5.15
CA ARG A 116 30.89 -18.10 -6.36
C ARG A 116 29.52 -17.71 -6.91
N GLU A 117 29.49 -17.46 -8.21
CA GLU A 117 28.25 -17.21 -8.94
C GLU A 117 27.48 -18.54 -9.03
N LYS A 118 26.51 -18.74 -8.11
CA LYS A 118 25.62 -19.90 -8.15
C LYS A 118 24.48 -19.57 -9.10
N ILE A 119 24.46 -20.27 -10.23
CA ILE A 119 23.35 -20.24 -11.17
C ILE A 119 22.26 -21.13 -10.57
N THR A 120 21.20 -20.52 -10.02
CA THR A 120 20.04 -21.25 -9.55
C THR A 120 18.90 -21.00 -10.53
N GLU A 121 18.32 -22.06 -11.06
CA GLU A 121 17.07 -21.96 -11.81
C GLU A 121 15.95 -21.63 -10.82
N ARG A 122 15.35 -20.46 -11.00
CA ARG A 122 14.19 -20.02 -10.21
C ARG A 122 13.01 -19.94 -11.17
N PRO A 123 11.80 -20.33 -10.76
CA PRO A 123 10.62 -19.99 -11.54
C PRO A 123 10.62 -18.47 -11.71
N VAL A 124 10.47 -17.99 -12.94
CA VAL A 124 10.45 -16.55 -13.20
C VAL A 124 9.26 -15.99 -12.43
N THR A 125 9.52 -15.22 -11.37
CA THR A 125 8.52 -14.29 -10.88
C THR A 125 8.45 -13.18 -11.92
N ARG A 126 7.81 -13.46 -13.05
CA ARG A 126 7.36 -12.36 -13.90
C ARG A 126 6.38 -11.65 -12.98
N GLN A 127 6.74 -10.44 -12.56
CA GLN A 127 5.75 -9.46 -12.18
C GLN A 127 5.01 -9.09 -13.47
N ASP A 128 4.36 -10.06 -14.10
CA ASP A 128 3.24 -9.80 -14.96
C ASP A 128 2.23 -9.23 -13.97
N PHE A 129 2.11 -7.89 -13.96
CA PHE A 129 1.02 -7.21 -13.29
C PHE A 129 -0.25 -7.68 -14.00
N ASP A 130 -0.75 -8.87 -13.66
CA ASP A 130 -2.10 -9.25 -14.07
C ASP A 130 -3.01 -8.17 -13.50
N GLU A 131 -3.64 -7.41 -14.39
CA GLU A 131 -4.64 -6.41 -14.04
C GLU A 131 -5.82 -7.14 -13.42
N GLN A 132 -5.71 -7.44 -12.12
CA GLN A 132 -6.80 -8.04 -11.36
C GLN A 132 -8.01 -7.11 -11.45
N PRO A 133 -9.22 -7.66 -11.67
CA PRO A 133 -10.44 -6.87 -11.83
C PRO A 133 -10.62 -5.96 -10.61
N ARG A 134 -10.45 -4.66 -10.84
CA ARG A 134 -10.31 -3.65 -9.78
C ARG A 134 -11.61 -3.57 -8.98
N GLY A 135 -11.50 -3.59 -7.65
CA GLY A 135 -12.66 -3.62 -6.75
C GLY A 135 -13.48 -2.34 -6.79
N PRO A 136 -14.68 -2.29 -6.21
CA PRO A 136 -15.51 -1.08 -6.24
C PRO A 136 -14.97 0.01 -5.30
N PHE A 137 -15.30 1.28 -5.59
CA PHE A 137 -14.93 2.43 -4.77
C PHE A 137 -16.06 2.84 -3.83
N ILE A 138 -15.71 3.06 -2.56
CA ILE A 138 -16.57 3.72 -1.58
C ILE A 138 -15.90 5.03 -1.19
N VAL A 139 -16.37 6.14 -1.74
CA VAL A 139 -15.81 7.48 -1.50
C VAL A 139 -16.67 8.21 -0.48
N CYS A 140 -16.07 8.61 0.63
CA CYS A 140 -16.71 9.38 1.69
C CYS A 140 -16.14 10.79 1.70
N VAL A 141 -17.01 11.79 1.58
CA VAL A 141 -16.64 13.21 1.46
C VAL A 141 -17.17 13.96 2.65
N ASP A 142 -16.26 14.62 3.35
CA ASP A 142 -16.57 15.52 4.44
C ASP A 142 -17.17 16.83 3.91
N THR A 143 -18.38 17.14 4.34
CA THR A 143 -19.13 18.34 3.96
C THR A 143 -19.22 19.37 5.09
N SER A 144 -18.34 19.25 6.08
CA SER A 144 -18.22 20.18 7.20
C SER A 144 -17.82 21.60 6.78
N GLY A 145 -18.11 22.56 7.65
CA GLY A 145 -17.82 23.97 7.37
C GLY A 145 -16.34 24.28 7.12
N SER A 146 -15.40 23.53 7.71
CA SER A 146 -13.95 23.72 7.49
C SER A 146 -13.48 23.25 6.11
N MET A 147 -14.24 22.36 5.48
CA MET A 147 -14.05 21.98 4.08
C MET A 147 -14.63 23.01 3.10
N GLY A 148 -15.23 24.11 3.56
CA GLY A 148 -15.81 25.13 2.70
C GLY A 148 -14.82 25.84 1.77
N GLY A 149 -15.32 26.35 0.65
CA GLY A 149 -14.56 27.21 -0.27
C GLY A 149 -13.65 26.42 -1.21
N PHE A 150 -12.33 26.55 -1.06
CA PHE A 150 -11.38 25.89 -1.97
C PHE A 150 -11.24 24.39 -1.69
N ASN A 151 -11.35 23.96 -0.44
CA ASN A 151 -11.26 22.55 -0.07
C ASN A 151 -12.46 21.78 -0.63
N GLU A 152 -13.64 22.40 -0.64
CA GLU A 152 -14.86 21.89 -1.27
C GLU A 152 -14.65 21.70 -2.77
N GLN A 153 -14.07 22.70 -3.45
CA GLN A 153 -13.78 22.60 -4.88
C GLN A 153 -12.80 21.47 -5.19
N CYS A 154 -11.73 21.33 -4.39
CA CYS A 154 -10.77 20.25 -4.53
C CYS A 154 -11.41 18.87 -4.26
N ALA A 155 -12.19 18.72 -3.19
CA ALA A 155 -12.86 17.47 -2.85
C ALA A 155 -13.82 17.04 -3.96
N LYS A 156 -14.64 17.96 -4.47
CA LYS A 156 -15.57 17.69 -5.58
C LYS A 156 -14.85 17.34 -6.88
N ALA A 157 -13.80 18.09 -7.24
CA ALA A 157 -13.00 17.81 -8.43
C ALA A 157 -12.27 16.47 -8.32
N PHE A 158 -11.76 16.13 -7.13
CA PHE A 158 -11.15 14.84 -6.86
C PHE A 158 -12.16 13.69 -6.97
N CYS A 159 -13.37 13.86 -6.42
CA CYS A 159 -14.44 12.89 -6.59
C CYS A 159 -14.81 12.71 -8.06
N LEU A 160 -14.88 13.81 -8.84
CA LEU A 160 -15.09 13.74 -10.29
C LEU A 160 -13.98 12.94 -11.00
N ALA A 161 -12.72 13.12 -10.59
CA ALA A 161 -11.60 12.36 -11.13
C ALA A 161 -11.75 10.85 -10.83
N LEU A 162 -12.09 10.50 -9.58
CA LEU A 162 -12.32 9.11 -9.18
C LEU A 162 -13.52 8.50 -9.91
N MET A 163 -14.60 9.27 -10.09
CA MET A 163 -15.75 8.85 -10.88
C MET A 163 -15.36 8.55 -12.33
N ARG A 164 -14.53 9.41 -12.94
CA ARG A 164 -14.04 9.20 -14.31
C ARG A 164 -13.20 7.92 -14.43
N ILE A 165 -12.34 7.66 -13.44
CA ILE A 165 -11.53 6.43 -13.38
C ILE A 165 -12.43 5.20 -13.18
N ALA A 166 -13.39 5.27 -12.26
CA ALA A 166 -14.33 4.19 -12.01
C ALA A 166 -15.18 3.85 -13.25
N LEU A 167 -15.63 4.86 -13.98
CA LEU A 167 -16.39 4.68 -15.22
C LEU A 167 -15.53 4.06 -16.33
N ALA A 168 -14.28 4.51 -16.49
CA ALA A 168 -13.35 3.95 -17.48
C ALA A 168 -13.02 2.48 -17.20
N ASP A 169 -12.88 2.12 -15.93
CA ASP A 169 -12.58 0.76 -15.48
C ASP A 169 -13.83 -0.12 -15.28
N ASN A 170 -15.04 0.40 -15.56
CA ASN A 170 -16.34 -0.25 -15.28
C ASN A 170 -16.49 -0.75 -13.83
N ARG A 171 -16.01 0.04 -12.87
CA ARG A 171 -16.05 -0.24 -11.43
C ARG A 171 -17.26 0.41 -10.79
N ARG A 172 -17.84 -0.25 -9.79
CA ARG A 172 -18.90 0.38 -9.00
C ARG A 172 -18.33 1.52 -8.16
N CYS A 173 -19.01 2.66 -8.14
CA CYS A 173 -18.61 3.83 -7.36
C CYS A 173 -19.78 4.31 -6.52
N PHE A 174 -19.55 4.37 -5.21
CA PHE A 174 -20.49 4.86 -4.22
C PHE A 174 -19.92 6.10 -3.56
N ILE A 175 -20.71 7.17 -3.52
CA ILE A 175 -20.32 8.42 -2.86
C ILE A 175 -21.21 8.64 -1.64
N MET A 176 -20.58 8.77 -0.48
CA MET A 176 -21.22 9.21 0.75
C MET A 176 -20.79 10.63 1.05
N LEU A 177 -21.75 11.51 1.30
CA LEU A 177 -21.50 12.79 1.93
C LEU A 177 -21.80 12.65 3.41
N PHE A 178 -20.88 13.08 4.27
CA PHE A 178 -21.14 13.10 5.70
C PHE A 178 -20.97 14.52 6.25
N SER A 179 -21.89 14.89 7.13
CA SER A 179 -21.82 16.06 8.00
C SER A 179 -22.43 15.70 9.36
N SER A 180 -23.55 16.31 9.72
CA SER A 180 -24.45 15.86 10.79
C SER A 180 -25.38 14.75 10.32
N GLU A 181 -25.63 14.68 9.01
CA GLU A 181 -26.39 13.61 8.36
C GLU A 181 -25.51 12.95 7.28
N VAL A 182 -25.81 11.69 6.95
CA VAL A 182 -25.13 10.96 5.89
C VAL A 182 -26.06 10.84 4.68
N VAL A 183 -25.62 11.38 3.54
CA VAL A 183 -26.35 11.31 2.26
C VAL A 183 -25.58 10.41 1.31
N HIS A 184 -26.31 9.55 0.59
CA HIS A 184 -25.74 8.50 -0.24
C HIS A 184 -26.09 8.69 -1.72
N TYR A 185 -25.10 8.50 -2.59
CA TYR A 185 -25.27 8.49 -4.04
C TYR A 185 -24.60 7.24 -4.62
N GLU A 186 -25.34 6.51 -5.46
CA GLU A 186 -24.88 5.30 -6.13
C GLU A 186 -24.82 5.53 -7.65
N LEU A 187 -23.61 5.65 -8.16
CA LEU A 187 -23.35 6.12 -9.52
C LEU A 187 -23.44 5.02 -10.58
N THR A 188 -23.73 3.79 -10.19
CA THR A 188 -23.74 2.60 -11.05
C THR A 188 -25.05 2.34 -11.80
N SER A 189 -26.02 3.25 -11.67
CA SER A 189 -27.32 3.13 -12.32
C SER A 189 -27.42 4.02 -13.57
N GLU A 190 -28.44 3.79 -14.39
CA GLU A 190 -28.81 4.64 -15.54
C GLU A 190 -28.97 6.13 -15.16
N SER A 191 -29.18 6.43 -13.87
CA SER A 191 -29.29 7.78 -13.29
C SER A 191 -27.96 8.34 -12.73
N GLY A 192 -26.82 7.67 -12.94
CA GLY A 192 -25.56 8.02 -12.29
C GLY A 192 -25.10 9.46 -12.55
N LEU A 193 -25.35 9.99 -13.74
CA LEU A 193 -25.01 11.38 -14.08
C LEU A 193 -25.84 12.40 -13.30
N GLU A 194 -27.14 12.18 -13.16
CA GLU A 194 -28.02 13.05 -12.35
C GLU A 194 -27.59 13.05 -10.89
N GLN A 195 -27.23 11.89 -10.36
CA GLN A 195 -26.74 11.77 -8.98
C GLN A 195 -25.40 12.48 -8.79
N ALA A 196 -24.48 12.37 -9.75
CA ALA A 196 -23.22 13.11 -9.73
C ALA A 196 -23.46 14.64 -9.75
N ILE A 197 -24.39 15.12 -10.57
CA ILE A 197 -24.76 16.53 -10.64
C ILE A 197 -25.34 17.00 -9.31
N ARG A 198 -26.26 16.23 -8.72
CA ARG A 198 -26.84 16.54 -7.40
C ARG A 198 -25.73 16.65 -6.34
N PHE A 199 -24.80 15.70 -6.30
CA PHE A 199 -23.62 15.76 -5.45
C PHE A 199 -22.79 17.04 -5.68
N LEU A 200 -22.46 17.38 -6.93
CA LEU A 200 -21.65 18.56 -7.25
C LEU A 200 -22.36 19.88 -6.89
N SER A 201 -23.69 19.91 -6.99
CA SER A 201 -24.51 21.07 -6.66
C SER A 201 -24.67 21.31 -5.15
N GLN A 202 -24.49 20.28 -4.33
CA GLN A 202 -24.69 20.35 -2.89
C GLN A 202 -23.60 21.16 -2.20
N ARG A 203 -23.97 22.11 -1.34
CA ARG A 203 -23.01 22.95 -0.61
C ARG A 203 -22.54 22.29 0.68
N PHE A 204 -21.30 22.54 1.07
CA PHE A 204 -20.72 21.98 2.28
C PHE A 204 -21.03 22.93 3.44
N ARG A 205 -22.04 22.55 4.25
CA ARG A 205 -22.52 23.31 5.41
C ARG A 205 -22.90 22.30 6.49
N GLY A 206 -22.18 22.27 7.60
CA GLY A 206 -22.53 21.40 8.72
C GLY A 206 -21.38 21.12 9.69
N GLY A 207 -21.69 20.25 10.66
CA GLY A 207 -20.70 19.62 11.53
C GLY A 207 -20.05 18.40 10.89
N THR A 208 -19.31 17.63 11.67
CA THR A 208 -18.61 16.43 11.21
C THR A 208 -18.93 15.26 12.14
N ASP A 209 -19.57 14.22 11.62
CA ASP A 209 -19.71 12.93 12.29
C ASP A 209 -19.00 11.83 11.50
N LEU A 210 -17.72 11.63 11.82
CA LEU A 210 -16.94 10.54 11.24
C LEU A 210 -17.38 9.17 11.76
N ALA A 211 -17.89 9.06 13.00
CA ALA A 211 -18.24 7.76 13.57
C ALA A 211 -19.42 7.14 12.81
N SER A 212 -20.45 7.93 12.53
CA SER A 212 -21.59 7.49 11.72
C SER A 212 -21.19 7.16 10.27
N CYS A 213 -20.25 7.92 9.70
CA CYS A 213 -19.69 7.61 8.37
C CYS A 213 -19.02 6.23 8.35
N PHE A 214 -18.15 5.92 9.33
CA PHE A 214 -17.48 4.63 9.38
C PHE A 214 -18.44 3.47 9.62
N ARG A 215 -19.48 3.64 10.45
CA ARG A 215 -20.54 2.63 10.62
C ARG A 215 -21.25 2.34 9.29
N ALA A 216 -21.60 3.36 8.52
CA ALA A 216 -22.21 3.19 7.20
C ALA A 216 -21.28 2.50 6.20
N ILE A 217 -19.97 2.77 6.24
CA ILE A 217 -18.97 2.06 5.43
C ILE A 217 -18.92 0.58 5.83
N ILE A 218 -18.83 0.28 7.13
CA ILE A 218 -18.73 -1.09 7.66
C ILE A 218 -19.96 -1.91 7.25
N GLU A 219 -21.17 -1.35 7.44
CA GLU A 219 -22.42 -1.99 7.02
C GLU A 219 -22.45 -2.28 5.51
N ARG A 220 -21.93 -1.35 4.70
CA ARG A 220 -21.84 -1.53 3.24
C ARG A 220 -20.83 -2.61 2.85
N LEU A 221 -19.66 -2.63 3.47
CA LEU A 221 -18.59 -3.59 3.19
C LEU A 221 -19.00 -5.03 3.53
N GLN A 222 -19.94 -5.24 4.45
CA GLN A 222 -20.49 -6.57 4.74
C GLN A 222 -21.28 -7.16 3.56
N ASN A 223 -21.73 -6.35 2.60
CA ASN A 223 -22.46 -6.85 1.45
C ASN A 223 -21.50 -7.50 0.43
N PRO A 224 -21.86 -8.66 -0.15
CA PRO A 224 -20.99 -9.42 -1.08
C PRO A 224 -20.69 -8.68 -2.40
N GLN A 225 -21.41 -7.60 -2.68
CA GLN A 225 -21.19 -6.74 -3.83
C GLN A 225 -19.97 -5.81 -3.69
N TRP A 226 -19.43 -5.67 -2.48
CA TRP A 226 -18.32 -4.77 -2.14
C TRP A 226 -17.05 -5.53 -1.75
N VAL A 227 -16.89 -6.76 -2.24
CA VAL A 227 -15.66 -7.55 -2.06
C VAL A 227 -14.48 -6.78 -2.65
N ASP A 228 -13.36 -6.72 -1.91
CA ASP A 228 -12.16 -5.97 -2.25
C ASP A 228 -12.40 -4.48 -2.53
N ALA A 229 -13.41 -3.87 -1.91
CA ALA A 229 -13.67 -2.44 -2.08
C ALA A 229 -12.56 -1.56 -1.51
N ASP A 230 -12.25 -0.48 -2.22
CA ASP A 230 -11.36 0.59 -1.77
C ASP A 230 -12.20 1.68 -1.09
N ALA A 231 -12.04 1.84 0.22
CA ALA A 231 -12.72 2.89 0.99
C ALA A 231 -11.85 4.15 1.06
N VAL A 232 -12.32 5.25 0.47
CA VAL A 232 -11.60 6.52 0.39
C VAL A 232 -12.32 7.57 1.23
N VAL A 233 -11.67 8.10 2.27
CA VAL A 233 -12.22 9.16 3.12
C VAL A 233 -11.50 10.48 2.83
N ILE A 234 -12.24 11.48 2.37
CA ILE A 234 -11.75 12.82 2.04
C ILE A 234 -12.20 13.79 3.12
N SER A 235 -11.26 14.32 3.90
CA SER A 235 -11.52 15.26 4.99
C SER A 235 -10.28 16.09 5.28
N ASP A 236 -10.43 17.18 6.04
CA ASP A 236 -9.30 17.88 6.64
C ASP A 236 -8.76 17.19 7.91
N PHE A 237 -9.48 16.17 8.41
CA PHE A 237 -9.18 15.38 9.60
C PHE A 237 -8.93 16.21 10.87
N ILE A 238 -9.58 17.37 10.98
CA ILE A 238 -9.53 18.22 12.18
C ILE A 238 -10.47 17.66 13.27
N ALA A 239 -11.45 16.86 12.87
CA ALA A 239 -12.52 16.31 13.70
C ALA A 239 -12.07 15.36 14.83
N GLN A 240 -13.02 14.93 15.65
CA GLN A 240 -12.83 14.28 16.95
C GLN A 240 -12.31 12.83 16.84
N ARG A 241 -11.98 12.23 18.00
CA ARG A 241 -11.53 10.83 18.07
C ARG A 241 -12.67 9.90 17.68
N LEU A 242 -12.35 8.85 16.93
CA LEU A 242 -13.28 7.76 16.67
C LEU A 242 -13.42 6.88 17.93
N PRO A 243 -14.61 6.32 18.22
CA PRO A 243 -14.79 5.33 19.27
C PRO A 243 -13.91 4.09 19.01
N ASP A 244 -13.32 3.52 20.07
CA ASP A 244 -12.41 2.38 19.96
C ASP A 244 -13.08 1.15 19.31
N GLU A 245 -14.39 0.98 19.51
CA GLU A 245 -15.20 -0.06 18.88
C GLU A 245 -15.13 0.01 17.34
N VAL A 246 -15.25 1.21 16.77
CA VAL A 246 -15.20 1.43 15.32
C VAL A 246 -13.80 1.15 14.79
N ILE A 247 -12.77 1.55 15.53
CA ILE A 247 -11.37 1.31 15.17
C ILE A 247 -11.09 -0.20 15.14
N ALA A 248 -11.59 -0.95 16.11
CA ALA A 248 -11.44 -2.40 16.17
C ALA A 248 -12.12 -3.08 14.96
N GLN A 249 -13.34 -2.67 14.61
CA GLN A 249 -14.07 -3.21 13.46
C GLN A 249 -13.36 -2.91 12.13
N VAL A 250 -12.85 -1.69 11.94
CA VAL A 250 -12.05 -1.34 10.75
C VAL A 250 -10.80 -2.21 10.66
N GLY A 251 -10.10 -2.39 11.78
CA GLY A 251 -8.92 -3.26 11.85
C GLY A 251 -9.23 -4.73 11.54
N GLU A 252 -10.41 -5.21 11.92
CA GLU A 252 -10.88 -6.55 11.57
C GLU A 252 -11.14 -6.69 10.07
N LEU A 253 -11.81 -5.72 9.46
CA LEU A 253 -12.08 -5.70 8.01
C LEU A 253 -10.77 -5.63 7.20
N GLN A 254 -9.80 -4.83 7.64
CA GLN A 254 -8.47 -4.76 7.02
C GLN A 254 -7.74 -6.11 7.07
N ARG A 255 -7.77 -6.79 8.22
CA ARG A 255 -7.03 -8.06 8.41
C ARG A 255 -7.72 -9.26 7.77
N LYS A 256 -9.03 -9.40 7.94
CA LYS A 256 -9.80 -10.57 7.50
C LYS A 256 -10.18 -10.51 6.03
N HIS A 257 -10.61 -9.34 5.56
CA HIS A 257 -11.16 -9.16 4.22
C HIS A 257 -10.22 -8.39 3.29
N GLN A 258 -9.03 -7.98 3.77
CA GLN A 258 -8.04 -7.22 3.00
C GLN A 258 -8.60 -5.93 2.37
N HIS A 259 -9.67 -5.37 2.97
CA HIS A 259 -10.19 -4.06 2.57
C HIS A 259 -9.16 -2.97 2.87
N ARG A 260 -9.03 -2.01 1.96
CA ARG A 260 -8.07 -0.91 2.08
C ARG A 260 -8.79 0.38 2.41
N PHE A 261 -8.28 1.07 3.42
CA PHE A 261 -8.78 2.36 3.84
C PHE A 261 -7.76 3.44 3.46
N HIS A 262 -8.16 4.34 2.56
CA HIS A 262 -7.37 5.47 2.10
C HIS A 262 -7.90 6.76 2.73
N ALA A 263 -7.02 7.55 3.35
CA ALA A 263 -7.33 8.89 3.80
C ALA A 263 -6.77 9.91 2.82
N VAL A 264 -7.60 10.84 2.35
CA VAL A 264 -7.16 12.01 1.57
C VAL A 264 -7.28 13.25 2.45
N ALA A 265 -6.15 13.64 3.04
CA ALA A 265 -6.06 14.76 3.96
C ALA A 265 -5.91 16.08 3.17
N MET A 266 -6.95 16.90 3.19
CA MET A 266 -6.99 18.22 2.53
C MET A 266 -6.41 19.33 3.41
N SER A 267 -5.69 19.00 4.48
CA SER A 267 -5.07 19.96 5.39
C SER A 267 -3.77 19.42 6.00
N VAL A 268 -2.91 20.33 6.47
CA VAL A 268 -1.69 20.00 7.23
C VAL A 268 -2.00 19.68 8.70
N HIS A 269 -3.21 20.00 9.16
CA HIS A 269 -3.61 19.95 10.58
C HIS A 269 -4.34 18.64 10.96
N GLY A 270 -4.26 17.60 10.13
CA GLY A 270 -4.85 16.30 10.43
C GLY A 270 -4.27 15.71 11.72
N LYS A 271 -5.13 15.29 12.64
CA LYS A 271 -4.68 14.72 13.93
C LYS A 271 -3.98 13.36 13.70
N PRO A 272 -2.79 13.12 14.27
CA PRO A 272 -2.05 11.88 14.03
C PRO A 272 -2.77 10.62 14.55
N GLY A 273 -3.66 10.76 15.55
CA GLY A 273 -4.40 9.64 16.12
C GLY A 273 -5.38 8.99 15.13
N ILE A 274 -6.12 9.78 14.36
CA ILE A 274 -7.09 9.26 13.38
C ILE A 274 -6.38 8.73 12.13
N MET A 275 -5.23 9.30 11.79
CA MET A 275 -4.45 8.91 10.61
C MET A 275 -3.91 7.48 10.71
N ARG A 276 -3.69 6.95 11.92
CA ARG A 276 -3.19 5.58 12.15
C ARG A 276 -4.18 4.47 11.76
N ILE A 277 -5.45 4.81 11.54
CA ILE A 277 -6.50 3.83 11.20
C ILE A 277 -6.44 3.48 9.71
N PHE A 278 -5.92 4.39 8.88
CA PHE A 278 -5.86 4.23 7.44
C PHE A 278 -4.57 3.54 7.00
N ASP A 279 -4.67 2.68 6.00
CA ASP A 279 -3.52 1.98 5.40
C ASP A 279 -2.65 2.95 4.60
N HIS A 280 -3.30 3.87 3.88
CA HIS A 280 -2.64 4.86 3.04
C HIS A 280 -3.16 6.26 3.33
N ILE A 281 -2.23 7.20 3.44
CA ILE A 281 -2.52 8.60 3.71
C ILE A 281 -1.99 9.43 2.54
N TRP A 282 -2.91 10.00 1.78
CA TRP A 282 -2.65 10.94 0.70
C TRP A 282 -2.81 12.35 1.22
N ARG A 283 -1.74 13.13 1.23
CA ARG A 283 -1.79 14.52 1.70
C ARG A 283 -1.87 15.46 0.52
N PHE A 284 -2.87 16.33 0.53
CA PHE A 284 -2.99 17.41 -0.42
C PHE A 284 -2.98 18.73 0.33
N ASP A 285 -1.85 19.44 0.25
CA ASP A 285 -1.74 20.74 0.89
C ASP A 285 -2.61 21.77 0.15
N THR A 286 -3.55 22.33 0.90
CA THR A 286 -4.47 23.39 0.46
C THR A 286 -4.10 24.75 1.04
N GLY A 287 -2.93 24.90 1.67
CA GLY A 287 -2.46 26.15 2.24
C GLY A 287 -2.34 27.32 1.25
N LEU A 288 -2.44 28.55 1.73
CA LEU A 288 -2.31 29.75 0.88
C LEU A 288 -0.96 29.83 0.18
N ARG A 289 0.13 29.40 0.84
CA ARG A 289 1.49 29.37 0.27
C ARG A 289 1.60 28.37 -0.89
N SER A 290 1.08 27.16 -0.72
CA SER A 290 1.06 26.14 -1.78
C SER A 290 0.14 26.55 -2.93
N ARG A 291 -0.99 27.21 -2.66
CA ARG A 291 -1.85 27.80 -3.71
C ARG A 291 -1.12 28.86 -4.54
N LEU A 292 -0.36 29.74 -3.89
CA LEU A 292 0.42 30.77 -4.57
C LEU A 292 1.56 30.14 -5.39
N LEU A 293 2.31 29.20 -4.82
CA LEU A 293 3.37 28.47 -5.53
C LEU A 293 2.85 27.72 -6.76
N ARG A 294 1.67 27.10 -6.67
CA ARG A 294 1.02 26.43 -7.81
C ARG A 294 0.55 27.40 -8.90
N ARG A 295 0.18 28.63 -8.54
CA ARG A 295 -0.11 29.70 -9.51
C ARG A 295 1.14 30.22 -10.20
N TRP A 296 2.30 30.21 -9.52
CA TRP A 296 3.58 30.70 -10.05
C TRP A 296 4.33 29.67 -10.89
N ARG A 297 4.04 28.38 -10.74
CA ARG A 297 4.59 27.30 -11.58
C ARG A 297 3.78 27.06 -12.88
N ARG A 298 2.75 27.88 -13.14
CA ARG A 298 2.02 27.88 -14.43
C ARG A 298 2.74 28.70 -15.47
#